data_AF-A0A830C774-F1
#
_entry.id   AF-A0A830C774-F1
#
_cell.length_a   1.000
_cell.length_b   1.000
_cell.length_c   1.000
_cell.angle_alpha   90.00
_cell.angle_beta   90.00
_cell.angle_gamma   90.00
#
_symmetry.space_group_name_H-M   'P 1'
#
loop_
_entity.id
_entity.type
_entity.pdbx_description
1 polymer ?
#
loop_
_entity_poly.entity_id
_entity_poly.type
_entity_poly.pdbx_seq_one_letter_code
_entity_poly.pdbx_strand_id
1 'polypeptide(L)' 'MVRIQMNFKRISLTDIKMNIKNVPKKKTLIAAMEAADVKGRWEKSSWGQEAYWSEEKGLPQ' A
#
# COMPACT_ATOMS: atom_id res chain seq x y z
N MET A 1 -7.46 5.58 -9.29
CA MET A 1 -7.87 4.87 -8.06
C MET A 1 -9.37 5.02 -7.80
N VAL A 2 -10.11 3.94 -7.95
CA VAL A 2 -11.52 3.79 -7.53
C VAL A 2 -11.51 3.19 -6.12
N ARG A 3 -12.39 3.65 -5.21
CA ARG A 3 -12.51 3.04 -3.87
C ARG A 3 -13.40 1.81 -3.96
N ILE A 4 -12.93 0.70 -3.42
CA ILE A 4 -13.63 -0.59 -3.44
C ILE A 4 -13.59 -1.17 -2.03
N GLN A 5 -14.65 -1.88 -1.65
CA GLN A 5 -14.69 -2.66 -0.42
C GLN A 5 -13.93 -3.97 -0.63
N MET A 6 -12.93 -4.25 0.23
CA MET A 6 -12.14 -5.48 0.18
C MET A 6 -12.21 -6.21 1.52
N ASN A 7 -12.24 -7.53 1.47
CA ASN A 7 -12.23 -8.36 2.68
C ASN A 7 -10.83 -8.40 3.30
N PHE A 8 -10.75 -8.33 4.63
CA PHE A 8 -9.48 -8.35 5.37
C PHE A 8 -8.63 -9.59 5.11
N LYS A 9 -9.22 -10.74 4.74
CA LYS A 9 -8.47 -11.96 4.39
C LYS A 9 -7.58 -11.81 3.14
N ARG A 10 -7.85 -10.83 2.28
CA ARG A 10 -7.09 -10.57 1.04
C ARG A 10 -6.04 -9.47 1.22
N ILE A 11 -5.93 -8.89 2.42
CA ILE A 11 -5.03 -7.77 2.70
C ILE A 11 -4.10 -8.20 3.82
N SER A 12 -2.80 -8.14 3.56
CA SER A 12 -1.81 -8.33 4.59
C SER A 12 -1.37 -6.96 5.12
N LEU A 13 -1.31 -6.85 6.44
CA LEU A 13 -0.90 -5.62 7.10
C LEU A 13 0.60 -5.39 6.90
N THR A 14 0.97 -4.13 6.72
CA THR A 14 2.36 -3.69 6.61
C THR A 14 2.67 -2.77 7.79
N ASP A 15 3.95 -2.62 8.13
CA ASP A 15 4.38 -1.76 9.25
C ASP A 15 4.23 -0.25 8.96
N ILE A 16 3.84 0.12 7.74
CA ILE A 16 3.67 1.52 7.32
C ILE A 16 2.35 2.05 7.88
N LYS A 17 2.45 2.78 8.98
CA LYS A 17 1.29 3.43 9.63
C LYS A 17 1.14 4.86 9.14
N MET A 18 -0.09 5.23 8.76
CA MET A 18 -0.47 6.60 8.47
C MET A 18 -1.53 7.04 9.48
N ASN A 19 -1.31 8.16 10.17
CA ASN A 19 -2.32 8.69 11.08
C ASN A 19 -3.30 9.58 10.31
N ILE A 20 -4.48 9.07 10.00
CA ILE A 20 -5.51 9.76 9.21
C ILE A 20 -6.86 9.66 9.93
N LYS A 21 -7.70 10.69 9.81
CA LYS A 21 -9.08 10.67 10.30
C LYS A 21 -9.91 9.60 9.57
N ASN A 22 -10.80 8.92 10.30
CA ASN A 22 -11.74 7.94 9.72
C ASN A 22 -12.55 8.53 8.55
N VAL A 23 -12.63 7.77 7.46
CA VAL A 23 -13.31 8.14 6.20
C VAL A 23 -12.84 9.48 5.59
N PRO A 24 -11.56 9.59 5.18
CA PRO A 24 -11.05 10.81 4.55
C PRO A 24 -11.59 10.98 3.12
N LYS A 25 -11.67 12.21 2.60
CA LYS A 25 -11.94 12.46 1.17
C LYS A 25 -10.74 12.00 0.33
N LYS A 26 -10.99 11.61 -0.93
CA LYS A 26 -9.95 11.07 -1.83
C LYS A 26 -8.74 12.01 -1.99
N LYS A 27 -8.98 13.32 -2.12
CA LYS A 27 -7.92 14.33 -2.25
C LYS A 27 -7.00 14.38 -1.02
N THR A 28 -7.59 14.34 0.18
CA THR A 28 -6.86 14.35 1.45
C THR A 28 -6.05 13.07 1.65
N LEU A 29 -6.59 11.93 1.21
CA LEU A 29 -5.89 10.64 1.29
C LEU A 29 -4.65 10.62 0.39
N ILE A 30 -4.75 11.12 -0.84
CA ILE A 30 -3.62 11.17 -1.78
C ILE A 30 -2.54 12.11 -1.25
N ALA A 31 -2.91 13.30 -0.79
CA ALA A 31 -1.96 14.25 -0.19
C ALA A 31 -1.25 13.66 1.04
N ALA A 32 -1.98 12.92 1.90
CA ALA A 32 -1.37 12.23 3.03
C ALA A 32 -0.42 11.10 2.59
N MET A 33 -0.76 10.36 1.53
CA MET A 33 0.05 9.28 0.97
C MET A 33 1.38 9.80 0.41
N GLU A 34 1.33 10.95 -0.26
CA GLU A 34 2.49 11.66 -0.80
C GLU A 34 3.35 12.27 0.32
N ALA A 35 2.73 12.93 1.30
CA ALA A 35 3.44 13.52 2.44
C ALA A 35 4.14 12.47 3.32
N ALA A 36 3.61 11.25 3.40
CA ALA A 36 4.19 10.16 4.17
C ALA A 36 5.21 9.30 3.37
N ASP A 37 5.43 9.61 2.08
CA ASP A 37 6.29 8.85 1.15
C ASP A 37 6.12 7.33 1.29
N VAL A 38 4.86 6.87 1.24
CA VAL A 38 4.52 5.45 1.39
C VAL A 38 5.14 4.61 0.27
N LYS A 39 5.22 5.17 -0.94
CA LYS A 39 5.79 4.49 -2.10
C LYS A 39 7.31 4.31 -1.97
N GLY A 40 8.05 5.36 -1.61
CA GLY A 40 9.51 5.26 -1.44
C GLY A 40 9.92 4.32 -0.30
N ARG A 41 9.10 4.24 0.77
CA ARG A 41 9.32 3.26 1.86
C ARG A 41 8.95 1.84 1.46
N TRP A 42 7.92 1.67 0.63
CA TRP A 42 7.49 0.36 0.14
C TRP A 42 8.54 -0.28 -0.76
N GLU A 43 9.07 0.46 -1.74
CA GLU A 43 10.09 -0.04 -2.69
C GLU A 43 11.41 -0.45 -2.02
N LYS A 44 11.74 0.20 -0.89
CA LYS A 44 12.93 -0.14 -0.08
C LYS A 44 12.68 -1.27 0.92
N SER A 45 11.43 -1.65 1.15
CA SER A 45 11.11 -2.72 2.09
C SER A 45 11.45 -4.08 1.48
N SER A 46 11.93 -5.01 2.30
CA SER A 46 12.22 -6.40 1.88
C SER A 46 11.01 -7.03 1.19
N TRP A 47 9.80 -6.70 1.66
CA TRP A 47 8.54 -7.17 1.11
C TRP A 47 8.20 -6.55 -0.26
N GLY A 48 8.43 -5.25 -0.45
CA GLY A 48 8.22 -4.60 -1.74
C GLY A 48 9.19 -5.08 -2.80
N GLN A 49 10.44 -5.38 -2.41
CA GLN A 49 11.41 -6.02 -3.30
C GLN A 49 10.97 -7.44 -3.63
N GLU A 50 10.65 -8.27 -2.64
CA GLU A 50 10.20 -9.65 -2.85
C GLU A 50 8.96 -9.74 -3.75
N ALA A 51 7.97 -8.86 -3.55
CA ALA A 51 6.79 -8.77 -4.40
C ALA A 51 7.14 -8.47 -5.87
N TYR A 52 8.08 -7.55 -6.11
CA TYR A 52 8.59 -7.26 -7.45
C TYR A 52 9.28 -8.48 -8.07
N TRP A 53 10.15 -9.16 -7.32
CA TRP A 53 10.83 -10.38 -7.78
C TRP A 53 9.84 -11.51 -8.08
N SER A 54 8.77 -11.66 -7.30
CA SER A 54 7.71 -12.65 -7.55
C SER A 54 6.91 -12.34 -8.80
N GLU A 55 6.58 -11.07 -9.03
CA GLU A 55 5.86 -10.59 -10.22
C GLU A 55 6.70 -10.77 -11.49
N GLU A 56 8.00 -10.47 -11.43
CA GLU A 56 8.95 -10.63 -12.54
C GLU A 56 9.19 -12.10 -12.92
N LYS A 57 9.19 -13.01 -11.93
CA LYS A 57 9.33 -14.46 -12.15
C LYS A 57 8.05 -15.14 -12.61
N GLY A 58 6.92 -14.42 -12.71
CA GLY A 58 5.64 -14.96 -13.16
C GLY A 58 5.12 -16.11 -12.28
N LEU A 59 5.53 -16.16 -11.01
CA LEU A 59 5.09 -17.18 -10.08
C LEU A 59 3.67 -16.84 -9.60
N PRO A 60 2.73 -17.80 -9.60
CA PRO A 60 1.40 -17.55 -9.06
C PRO A 60 1.50 -17.26 -7.56
N GLN A 61 0.92 -16.13 -7.15
CA GLN A 61 0.69 -15.74 -5.75
C GLN A 61 -0.36 -16.63 -5.10
#